data_AF-A0A098GJZ8-F1
#
_entry.id   AF-A0A098GJZ8-F1
#
_cell.length_a   1.000
_cell.length_b   1.000
_cell.length_c   1.000
_cell.angle_alpha   90.00
_cell.angle_beta   90.00
_cell.angle_gamma   90.00
#
_symmetry.space_group_name_H-M   'P 1'
#
loop_
_entity.id
_entity.type
_entity.pdbx_description
1 polymer ?
#
loop_
_entity_poly.entity_id
_entity_poly.type
_entity_poly.pdbx_seq_one_letter_code
_entity_poly.pdbx_strand_id
1 'polypeptide(L)'
;MSVKSLTTLCTGLFLLIVFSFLGYQRVHKPRIFVLHSYNANMPWVQSLNQGVRTVFGDKAYISLRYYYMDAKHHHSKDYLERVSKAIKKTIEAWRPEILIAFDDDAQDMAVREFGDSTNIKVILAGITDSRRWLEYENTPNITGITERIPVKAIREILSLMFRNQKRIYYLSDDSKAAKTLDKSIMKEDWGSYELVAHRRVKTFTQWKAAVFEAAKRADILLVSVYQTIMDGEKEVDPEQLVRWMNEHSQIPVVGVYESFIIDGGMLAIAISSMEQGYTAAWLALNIIEKKLTIQEIPLLHGKTFSLFIQKEMLLKRFPYVHIPVILDAFSKSHWSLDAVSSPEIDLSGIERLRLKSIHFAKN
;
A
#
# COMPACT_ATOMS: atom_id res chain seq x y z
N MET A 1 55.53 -35.65 3.67
CA MET A 1 54.93 -34.76 2.65
C MET A 1 55.78 -33.51 2.53
N SER A 2 56.10 -33.04 1.32
CA SER A 2 56.75 -31.74 1.17
C SER A 2 55.77 -30.63 1.56
N VAL A 3 56.27 -29.50 2.07
CA VAL A 3 55.44 -28.34 2.41
C VAL A 3 54.53 -27.95 1.24
N LYS A 4 55.03 -28.04 0.00
CA LYS A 4 54.27 -27.81 -1.23
C LYS A 4 53.08 -28.77 -1.40
N SER A 5 53.29 -30.07 -1.17
CA SER A 5 52.22 -31.07 -1.27
C SER A 5 51.15 -30.89 -0.20
N LEU A 6 51.55 -30.49 1.02
CA LEU A 6 50.61 -30.15 2.09
C LEU A 6 49.80 -28.89 1.74
N THR A 7 50.44 -27.84 1.24
CA THR A 7 49.72 -26.62 0.81
C THR A 7 48.72 -26.90 -0.30
N THR A 8 49.09 -27.67 -1.32
CA THR A 8 48.17 -28.02 -2.42
C THR A 8 46.96 -28.83 -1.92
N LEU A 9 47.18 -29.78 -1.01
CA LEU A 9 46.09 -30.56 -0.41
C LEU A 9 45.15 -29.68 0.43
N CYS A 10 45.70 -28.80 1.27
CA CYS A 10 44.91 -27.86 2.07
C CYS A 10 44.11 -26.88 1.19
N THR A 11 44.71 -26.35 0.12
CA THR A 11 44.01 -25.49 -0.84
C THR A 11 42.87 -26.25 -1.54
N GLY A 12 43.12 -27.48 -1.99
CA GLY A 12 42.08 -28.31 -2.61
C GLY A 12 40.90 -28.59 -1.68
N LEU A 13 41.18 -28.94 -0.42
CA LEU A 13 40.15 -29.17 0.59
C LEU A 13 39.36 -27.90 0.92
N PHE A 14 40.05 -26.76 1.06
CA PHE A 14 39.42 -25.45 1.28
C PHE A 14 38.46 -25.10 0.15
N LEU A 15 38.89 -25.23 -1.12
CA LEU A 15 38.05 -24.97 -2.27
C LEU A 15 36.82 -25.90 -2.31
N LEU A 16 37.00 -27.18 -2.03
CA LEU A 16 35.89 -28.14 -1.96
C LEU A 16 34.86 -27.73 -0.90
N ILE A 17 35.32 -27.36 0.31
CA ILE A 17 34.42 -26.90 1.38
C ILE A 17 33.68 -25.62 0.97
N VAL A 18 34.37 -24.65 0.37
CA VAL A 18 33.76 -23.40 -0.08
C VAL A 18 32.72 -23.66 -1.17
N PHE A 19 33.01 -24.48 -2.18
CA PHE A 19 32.05 -24.79 -3.24
C PHE A 19 30.87 -25.63 -2.73
N SER A 20 31.10 -26.60 -1.84
CA SER A 20 30.02 -27.35 -1.18
C SER A 20 29.13 -26.44 -0.34
N PHE A 21 29.72 -25.49 0.41
CA PHE A 21 28.97 -24.51 1.20
C PHE A 21 28.15 -23.57 0.32
N LEU A 22 28.72 -23.06 -0.78
CA LEU A 22 28.00 -22.22 -1.75
C LEU A 22 26.86 -23.00 -2.43
N GLY A 23 27.10 -24.27 -2.78
CA GLY A 23 26.07 -25.17 -3.30
C GLY A 23 24.94 -25.40 -2.31
N TYR A 24 25.27 -25.69 -1.06
CA TYR A 24 24.31 -25.86 0.03
C TYR A 24 23.47 -24.60 0.26
N GLN A 25 24.13 -23.44 0.38
CA GLN A 25 23.47 -22.14 0.54
C GLN A 25 22.53 -21.85 -0.63
N ARG A 26 22.90 -22.18 -1.86
CA ARG A 26 22.06 -21.97 -3.04
C ARG A 26 20.80 -22.86 -3.04
N VAL A 27 20.92 -24.11 -2.61
CA VAL A 27 19.80 -25.07 -2.59
C VAL A 27 18.83 -24.77 -1.45
N HIS A 28 19.35 -24.38 -0.28
CA HIS A 28 18.58 -24.17 0.95
C HIS A 28 18.19 -22.71 1.23
N LYS A 29 18.25 -21.83 0.22
CA LYS A 29 17.70 -20.47 0.35
C LYS A 29 16.22 -20.54 0.68
N PRO A 30 15.75 -19.85 1.74
CA PRO A 30 14.32 -19.71 1.97
C PRO A 30 13.61 -19.11 0.77
N ARG A 31 12.43 -19.63 0.45
CA ARG A 31 11.68 -19.26 -0.74
C ARG A 31 10.34 -18.67 -0.34
N ILE A 32 10.07 -17.46 -0.82
CA ILE A 32 8.82 -16.75 -0.62
C ILE A 32 8.18 -16.51 -1.97
N PHE A 33 6.95 -16.98 -2.13
CA PHE A 33 6.13 -16.69 -3.28
C PHE A 33 5.21 -15.51 -2.96
N VAL A 34 5.26 -14.49 -3.79
CA VAL A 34 4.46 -13.26 -3.64
C VAL A 34 3.42 -13.24 -4.75
N LEU A 35 2.16 -13.34 -4.35
CA LEU A 35 1.01 -13.42 -5.25
C LEU A 35 0.20 -12.13 -5.13
N HIS A 36 -0.05 -11.47 -6.26
CA HIS A 36 -0.92 -10.30 -6.34
C HIS A 36 -2.17 -10.60 -7.15
N SER A 37 -3.32 -10.12 -6.67
CA SER A 37 -4.58 -10.12 -7.43
C SER A 37 -4.47 -9.27 -8.70
N TYR A 38 -3.71 -8.16 -8.62
CA TYR A 38 -3.63 -7.15 -9.68
C TYR A 38 -2.29 -7.18 -10.44
N ASN A 39 -2.21 -6.47 -11.57
CA ASN A 39 -0.98 -6.41 -12.38
C ASN A 39 0.11 -5.51 -11.76
N ALA A 40 1.35 -5.77 -12.17
CA ALA A 40 2.55 -5.09 -11.65
C ALA A 40 2.62 -3.59 -11.94
N ASN A 41 1.87 -3.09 -12.92
CA ASN A 41 1.92 -1.68 -13.34
C ASN A 41 0.96 -0.80 -12.54
N MET A 42 0.06 -1.39 -11.75
CA MET A 42 -0.82 -0.61 -10.88
C MET A 42 -0.01 0.04 -9.75
N PRO A 43 -0.15 1.35 -9.51
CA PRO A 43 0.61 2.04 -8.46
C PRO A 43 0.45 1.43 -7.07
N TRP A 44 -0.76 0.95 -6.74
CA TRP A 44 -1.04 0.18 -5.52
C TRP A 44 -0.07 -1.02 -5.39
N VAL A 45 0.06 -1.81 -6.45
CA VAL A 45 0.96 -2.98 -6.51
C VAL A 45 2.42 -2.58 -6.46
N GLN A 46 2.81 -1.47 -7.10
CA GLN A 46 4.19 -0.98 -7.04
C GLN A 46 4.60 -0.60 -5.62
N SER A 47 3.72 0.08 -4.88
CA SER A 47 3.98 0.48 -3.50
C SER A 47 3.94 -0.71 -2.52
N LEU A 48 3.03 -1.70 -2.72
CA LEU A 48 3.12 -3.00 -2.03
C LEU A 48 4.49 -3.66 -2.25
N ASN A 49 4.96 -3.71 -3.51
CA ASN A 49 6.26 -4.26 -3.85
C ASN A 49 7.42 -3.47 -3.23
N GLN A 50 7.31 -2.15 -3.11
CA GLN A 50 8.29 -1.31 -2.43
C GLN A 50 8.37 -1.65 -0.93
N GLY A 51 7.22 -1.86 -0.28
CA GLY A 51 7.18 -2.35 1.10
C GLY A 51 7.91 -3.69 1.27
N VAL A 52 7.62 -4.67 0.38
CA VAL A 52 8.30 -5.98 0.37
C VAL A 52 9.82 -5.81 0.15
N ARG A 53 10.21 -4.96 -0.79
CA ARG A 53 11.61 -4.70 -1.14
C ARG A 53 12.37 -4.00 -0.02
N THR A 54 11.71 -3.19 0.80
CA THR A 54 12.32 -2.55 1.97
C THR A 54 12.80 -3.59 2.99
N VAL A 55 12.10 -4.72 3.12
CA VAL A 55 12.47 -5.80 4.04
C VAL A 55 13.53 -6.74 3.45
N PHE A 56 13.37 -7.13 2.18
CA PHE A 56 14.18 -8.18 1.56
C PHE A 56 15.26 -7.70 0.58
N GLY A 57 15.32 -6.41 0.26
CA GLY A 57 16.19 -5.86 -0.79
C GLY A 57 17.68 -6.11 -0.55
N ASP A 58 18.10 -6.24 0.70
CA ASP A 58 19.46 -6.55 1.13
C ASP A 58 19.67 -8.02 1.54
N LYS A 59 18.63 -8.87 1.46
CA LYS A 59 18.63 -10.25 1.96
C LYS A 59 18.81 -11.26 0.84
N ALA A 60 19.99 -11.25 0.23
CA ALA A 60 20.32 -12.14 -0.89
C ALA A 60 20.24 -13.66 -0.58
N TYR A 61 20.15 -14.05 0.70
CA TYR A 61 19.94 -15.45 1.12
C TYR A 61 18.47 -15.90 1.02
N ILE A 62 17.52 -14.97 0.81
CA ILE A 62 16.10 -15.27 0.58
C ILE A 62 15.80 -15.13 -0.91
N SER A 63 15.05 -16.08 -1.47
CA SER A 63 14.59 -16.05 -2.87
C SER A 63 13.13 -15.62 -2.93
N LEU A 64 12.87 -14.55 -3.67
CA LEU A 64 11.51 -14.07 -3.95
C LEU A 64 11.08 -14.47 -5.35
N ARG A 65 9.80 -14.83 -5.51
CA ARG A 65 9.16 -14.99 -6.83
C ARG A 65 7.81 -14.30 -6.81
N TYR A 66 7.58 -13.43 -7.77
CA TYR A 66 6.34 -12.69 -7.91
C TYR A 66 5.45 -13.32 -8.98
N TYR A 67 4.15 -13.30 -8.75
CA TYR A 67 3.14 -13.63 -9.73
C TYR A 67 1.99 -12.62 -9.63
N TYR A 68 1.51 -12.15 -10.78
CA TYR A 68 0.46 -11.15 -10.89
C TYR A 68 -0.72 -11.75 -11.65
N MET A 69 -1.89 -11.85 -11.01
CA MET A 69 -3.06 -12.51 -11.58
C MET A 69 -3.80 -11.65 -12.61
N ASP A 70 -3.66 -10.32 -12.54
CA ASP A 70 -4.38 -9.37 -13.37
C ASP A 70 -5.92 -9.57 -13.37
N ALA A 71 -6.45 -9.98 -12.22
CA ALA A 71 -7.85 -10.35 -12.04
C ALA A 71 -8.82 -9.17 -12.26
N LYS A 72 -8.36 -7.92 -12.11
CA LYS A 72 -9.16 -6.73 -12.38
C LYS A 72 -9.58 -6.63 -13.85
N HIS A 73 -8.67 -6.90 -14.78
CA HIS A 73 -8.98 -6.89 -16.22
C HIS A 73 -9.59 -8.22 -16.69
N HIS A 74 -9.26 -9.32 -16.00
CA HIS A 74 -9.68 -10.67 -16.39
C HIS A 74 -10.30 -11.42 -15.20
N HIS A 75 -11.62 -11.31 -15.05
CA HIS A 75 -12.36 -11.84 -13.89
C HIS A 75 -13.31 -13.00 -14.23
N SER A 76 -13.22 -13.57 -15.44
CA SER A 76 -14.05 -14.73 -15.78
C SER A 76 -13.63 -15.94 -14.95
N LYS A 77 -14.62 -16.75 -14.52
CA LYS A 77 -14.38 -17.95 -13.71
C LYS A 77 -13.33 -18.86 -14.37
N ASP A 78 -13.45 -19.12 -15.67
CA ASP A 78 -12.52 -19.94 -16.44
C ASP A 78 -11.09 -19.37 -16.44
N TYR A 79 -10.95 -18.04 -16.49
CA TYR A 79 -9.63 -17.40 -16.41
C TYR A 79 -9.00 -17.63 -15.04
N LEU A 80 -9.73 -17.34 -13.96
CA LEU A 80 -9.24 -17.48 -12.60
C LEU A 80 -8.90 -18.94 -12.26
N GLU A 81 -9.68 -19.91 -12.76
CA GLU A 81 -9.37 -21.34 -12.60
C GLU A 81 -8.09 -21.75 -13.32
N ARG A 82 -7.87 -21.30 -14.57
CA ARG A 82 -6.63 -21.57 -15.31
C ARG A 82 -5.41 -20.96 -14.62
N VAL A 83 -5.52 -19.72 -14.18
CA VAL A 83 -4.44 -19.00 -13.47
C VAL A 83 -4.14 -19.70 -12.15
N SER A 84 -5.16 -20.04 -11.35
CA SER A 84 -5.00 -20.77 -10.09
C SER A 84 -4.27 -22.11 -10.30
N LYS A 85 -4.64 -22.89 -11.33
CA LYS A 85 -3.94 -24.15 -11.68
C LYS A 85 -2.47 -23.93 -12.04
N ALA A 86 -2.14 -22.87 -12.76
CA ALA A 86 -0.76 -22.54 -13.12
C ALA A 86 0.06 -22.11 -11.89
N ILE A 87 -0.52 -21.28 -11.02
CA ILE A 87 0.11 -20.86 -9.76
C ILE A 87 0.36 -22.07 -8.86
N LYS A 88 -0.65 -22.94 -8.70
CA LYS A 88 -0.53 -24.18 -7.90
C LYS A 88 0.63 -25.05 -8.36
N LYS A 89 0.70 -25.36 -9.65
CA LYS A 89 1.83 -26.11 -10.24
C LYS A 89 3.17 -25.42 -10.00
N THR A 90 3.21 -24.10 -10.08
CA THR A 90 4.43 -23.32 -9.84
C THR A 90 4.87 -23.42 -8.39
N ILE A 91 3.95 -23.34 -7.43
CA ILE A 91 4.22 -23.48 -6.00
C ILE A 91 4.65 -24.92 -5.68
N GLU A 92 3.98 -25.94 -6.22
CA GLU A 92 4.36 -27.36 -6.03
C GLU A 92 5.77 -27.66 -6.56
N ALA A 93 6.13 -27.09 -7.72
CA ALA A 93 7.45 -27.28 -8.33
C ALA A 93 8.56 -26.48 -7.62
N TRP A 94 8.27 -25.23 -7.23
CA TRP A 94 9.27 -24.33 -6.64
C TRP A 94 9.40 -24.47 -5.12
N ARG A 95 8.40 -25.08 -4.46
CA ARG A 95 8.35 -25.38 -3.02
C ARG A 95 8.75 -24.18 -2.14
N PRO A 96 8.01 -23.05 -2.21
CA PRO A 96 8.18 -21.97 -1.25
C PRO A 96 7.74 -22.40 0.15
N GLU A 97 8.39 -21.85 1.17
CA GLU A 97 8.02 -22.03 2.58
C GLU A 97 6.89 -21.06 2.98
N ILE A 98 6.80 -19.92 2.29
CA ILE A 98 5.83 -18.87 2.57
C ILE A 98 5.17 -18.39 1.27
N LEU A 99 3.85 -18.24 1.31
CA LEU A 99 3.04 -17.55 0.31
C LEU A 99 2.53 -16.24 0.92
N ILE A 100 2.91 -15.11 0.33
CA ILE A 100 2.30 -13.80 0.62
C ILE A 100 1.25 -13.55 -0.45
N ALA A 101 -0.01 -13.33 -0.07
CA ALA A 101 -1.11 -13.08 -0.99
C ALA A 101 -1.73 -11.70 -0.74
N PHE A 102 -1.70 -10.85 -1.78
CA PHE A 102 -2.19 -9.48 -1.75
C PHE A 102 -3.55 -9.33 -2.42
N ASP A 103 -4.49 -8.71 -1.70
CA ASP A 103 -5.86 -8.41 -2.13
C ASP A 103 -6.73 -9.66 -2.42
N ASP A 104 -8.02 -9.45 -2.67
CA ASP A 104 -9.06 -10.49 -2.55
C ASP A 104 -8.86 -11.76 -3.40
N ASP A 105 -8.57 -11.68 -4.70
CA ASP A 105 -8.51 -12.86 -5.58
C ASP A 105 -7.32 -13.77 -5.25
N ALA A 106 -6.17 -13.17 -4.93
CA ALA A 106 -4.98 -13.88 -4.48
C ALA A 106 -5.19 -14.51 -3.11
N GLN A 107 -5.83 -13.80 -2.19
CA GLN A 107 -6.15 -14.33 -0.86
C GLN A 107 -7.11 -15.52 -0.96
N ASP A 108 -8.20 -15.40 -1.73
CA ASP A 108 -9.17 -16.48 -1.92
C ASP A 108 -8.52 -17.73 -2.52
N MET A 109 -7.64 -17.57 -3.52
CA MET A 109 -6.88 -18.67 -4.09
C MET A 109 -5.89 -19.28 -3.07
N ALA A 110 -5.15 -18.43 -2.35
CA ALA A 110 -4.15 -18.87 -1.38
C ALA A 110 -4.79 -19.68 -0.23
N VAL A 111 -5.89 -19.18 0.32
CA VAL A 111 -6.66 -19.85 1.37
C VAL A 111 -7.21 -21.17 0.85
N ARG A 112 -7.90 -21.16 -0.30
CA ARG A 112 -8.54 -22.36 -0.86
C ARG A 112 -7.55 -23.48 -1.16
N GLU A 113 -6.39 -23.15 -1.72
CA GLU A 113 -5.44 -24.16 -2.18
C GLU A 113 -4.39 -24.54 -1.12
N PHE A 114 -4.10 -23.66 -0.17
CA PHE A 114 -2.96 -23.81 0.75
C PHE A 114 -3.27 -23.54 2.22
N GLY A 115 -4.48 -23.12 2.59
CA GLY A 115 -4.83 -22.80 3.98
C GLY A 115 -4.60 -23.96 4.96
N ASP A 116 -4.86 -25.19 4.52
CA ASP A 116 -4.67 -26.41 5.34
C ASP A 116 -3.31 -27.09 5.10
N SER A 117 -2.43 -26.49 4.29
CA SER A 117 -1.14 -27.10 3.94
C SER A 117 -0.15 -27.03 5.09
N THR A 118 0.44 -28.16 5.47
CA THR A 118 1.51 -28.22 6.48
C THR A 118 2.88 -27.76 5.95
N ASN A 119 3.03 -27.62 4.63
CA ASN A 119 4.31 -27.35 3.98
C ASN A 119 4.53 -25.88 3.62
N ILE A 120 3.47 -25.07 3.57
CA ILE A 120 3.54 -23.66 3.21
C ILE A 120 2.71 -22.82 4.17
N LYS A 121 3.30 -21.73 4.64
CA LYS A 121 2.66 -20.76 5.52
C LYS A 121 2.07 -19.64 4.67
N VAL A 122 0.84 -19.22 4.93
CA VAL A 122 0.13 -18.22 4.13
C VAL A 122 0.01 -16.91 4.91
N ILE A 123 0.48 -15.81 4.33
CA ILE A 123 0.35 -14.47 4.88
C ILE A 123 -0.57 -13.69 3.95
N LEU A 124 -1.73 -13.29 4.45
CA LEU A 124 -2.67 -12.45 3.73
C LEU A 124 -2.36 -10.98 4.03
N ALA A 125 -2.35 -10.14 3.00
CA ALA A 125 -2.13 -8.71 3.16
C ALA A 125 -3.03 -7.94 2.21
N GLY A 126 -3.38 -6.72 2.57
CA GLY A 126 -4.46 -6.04 1.86
C GLY A 126 -5.84 -6.62 2.21
N ILE A 127 -6.03 -7.14 3.43
CA ILE A 127 -7.32 -7.74 3.82
C ILE A 127 -8.32 -6.62 4.04
N THR A 128 -9.26 -6.47 3.10
CA THR A 128 -10.31 -5.46 3.18
C THR A 128 -11.24 -5.80 4.33
N ASP A 129 -11.23 -4.96 5.38
CA ASP A 129 -12.06 -5.08 6.59
C ASP A 129 -11.71 -6.28 7.51
N SER A 130 -11.79 -6.05 8.82
CA SER A 130 -11.54 -7.10 9.83
C SER A 130 -12.59 -8.20 9.82
N ARG A 131 -13.75 -8.01 9.19
CA ARG A 131 -14.76 -9.07 9.05
C ARG A 131 -14.43 -10.08 7.96
N ARG A 132 -13.70 -9.70 6.91
CA ARG A 132 -13.24 -10.66 5.91
C ARG A 132 -12.26 -11.64 6.53
N TRP A 133 -11.47 -11.19 7.51
CA TRP A 133 -10.63 -12.07 8.30
C TRP A 133 -11.42 -13.19 9.03
N LEU A 134 -12.68 -12.97 9.40
CA LEU A 134 -13.51 -14.02 10.03
C LEU A 134 -13.71 -15.23 9.10
N GLU A 135 -13.55 -15.05 7.78
CA GLU A 135 -13.59 -16.15 6.81
C GLU A 135 -12.34 -17.05 6.92
N TYR A 136 -11.24 -16.55 7.51
CA TYR A 136 -9.93 -17.18 7.53
C TYR A 136 -9.39 -17.46 8.93
N GLU A 137 -9.97 -16.88 9.98
CA GLU A 137 -9.42 -16.88 11.34
C GLU A 137 -9.25 -18.29 11.96
N ASN A 138 -10.03 -19.26 11.46
CA ASN A 138 -9.97 -20.64 11.91
C ASN A 138 -9.05 -21.52 11.05
N THR A 139 -8.40 -20.95 10.02
CA THR A 139 -7.50 -21.68 9.14
C THR A 139 -6.09 -21.72 9.75
N PRO A 140 -5.53 -22.91 10.04
CA PRO A 140 -4.39 -23.02 10.94
C PRO A 140 -3.10 -22.41 10.38
N ASN A 141 -2.89 -22.36 9.07
CA ASN A 141 -1.63 -21.88 8.49
C ASN A 141 -1.70 -20.47 7.94
N ILE A 142 -2.60 -19.64 8.48
CA ILE A 142 -2.85 -18.28 7.98
C ILE A 142 -2.62 -17.25 9.07
N THR A 143 -1.92 -16.18 8.70
CA THR A 143 -1.88 -14.91 9.44
C THR A 143 -1.97 -13.75 8.44
N GLY A 144 -1.92 -12.51 8.90
CA GLY A 144 -1.93 -11.40 7.96
C GLY A 144 -1.98 -10.01 8.54
N ILE A 145 -2.24 -9.05 7.66
CA ILE A 145 -2.48 -7.65 7.98
C ILE A 145 -3.76 -7.16 7.27
N THR A 146 -4.59 -6.46 8.05
CA THR A 146 -5.80 -5.79 7.54
C THR A 146 -5.52 -4.39 7.02
N GLU A 147 -6.22 -4.03 5.96
CA GLU A 147 -6.41 -2.63 5.57
C GLU A 147 -7.46 -2.01 6.48
N ARG A 148 -7.13 -0.85 7.04
CA ARG A 148 -8.07 -0.08 7.82
C ARG A 148 -7.98 1.38 7.42
N ILE A 149 -9.12 1.95 7.02
CA ILE A 149 -9.23 3.39 6.82
C ILE A 149 -8.83 4.08 8.14
N PRO A 150 -7.84 4.98 8.13
CA PRO A 150 -7.25 5.50 9.36
C PRO A 150 -8.13 6.63 9.94
N VAL A 151 -9.37 6.32 10.35
CA VAL A 151 -10.38 7.30 10.80
C VAL A 151 -9.85 8.20 11.93
N LYS A 152 -9.05 7.65 12.86
CA LYS A 152 -8.40 8.43 13.91
C LYS A 152 -7.42 9.48 13.35
N ALA A 153 -6.57 9.08 12.39
CA ALA A 153 -5.67 10.03 11.73
C ALA A 153 -6.45 11.05 10.90
N ILE A 154 -7.51 10.62 10.21
CA ILE A 154 -8.41 11.51 9.45
C ILE A 154 -8.95 12.60 10.37
N ARG A 155 -9.64 12.25 11.46
CA ARG A 155 -10.22 13.27 12.35
C ARG A 155 -9.17 14.18 13.00
N GLU A 156 -7.97 13.68 13.30
CA GLU A 156 -6.88 14.48 13.86
C GLU A 156 -6.33 15.47 12.84
N ILE A 157 -6.01 15.02 11.63
CA ILE A 157 -5.52 15.87 10.55
C ILE A 157 -6.57 16.90 10.15
N LEU A 158 -7.83 16.49 10.00
CA LEU A 158 -8.91 17.42 9.72
C LEU A 158 -9.07 18.46 10.83
N SER A 159 -8.86 18.10 12.11
CA SER A 159 -8.96 19.06 13.22
C SER A 159 -7.86 20.12 13.21
N LEU A 160 -6.68 19.76 12.68
CA LEU A 160 -5.56 20.67 12.49
C LEU A 160 -5.77 21.60 11.28
N MET A 161 -6.47 21.12 10.26
CA MET A 161 -6.68 21.86 9.01
C MET A 161 -7.93 22.73 9.00
N PHE A 162 -8.98 22.28 9.70
CA PHE A 162 -10.32 22.84 9.66
C PHE A 162 -10.80 23.19 11.07
N ARG A 163 -11.13 24.47 11.29
CA ARG A 163 -11.58 24.95 12.62
C ARG A 163 -13.04 24.57 12.91
N ASN A 164 -13.93 24.76 11.94
CA ASN A 164 -15.38 24.67 12.16
C ASN A 164 -16.05 23.56 11.34
N GLN A 165 -15.39 23.02 10.32
CA GLN A 165 -15.94 21.98 9.45
C GLN A 165 -15.93 20.64 10.20
N LYS A 166 -17.12 20.12 10.52
CA LYS A 166 -17.28 18.90 11.33
C LYS A 166 -18.24 17.89 10.71
N ARG A 167 -19.07 18.31 9.76
CA ARG A 167 -20.02 17.42 9.07
C ARG A 167 -19.36 16.80 7.85
N ILE A 168 -19.37 15.48 7.78
CA ILE A 168 -18.77 14.68 6.71
C ILE A 168 -19.89 14.04 5.88
N TYR A 169 -19.82 14.23 4.57
CA TYR A 169 -20.58 13.48 3.59
C TYR A 169 -19.68 12.41 3.00
N TYR A 170 -20.07 11.15 3.08
CA TYR A 170 -19.29 10.04 2.55
C TYR A 170 -19.83 9.56 1.19
N LEU A 171 -18.96 9.45 0.21
CA LEU A 171 -19.27 9.06 -1.17
C LEU A 171 -18.41 7.89 -1.64
N SER A 172 -19.04 6.90 -2.26
CA SER A 172 -18.40 5.72 -2.85
C SER A 172 -19.16 5.22 -4.09
N ASP A 173 -18.54 4.34 -4.88
CA ASP A 173 -19.24 3.56 -5.91
C ASP A 173 -20.12 2.44 -5.29
N ASP A 174 -20.80 1.63 -6.11
CA ASP A 174 -21.61 0.49 -5.64
C ASP A 174 -20.89 -0.87 -5.78
N SER A 175 -19.56 -0.89 -5.85
CA SER A 175 -18.77 -2.11 -5.91
C SER A 175 -18.91 -2.95 -4.63
N LYS A 176 -18.56 -4.25 -4.70
CA LYS A 176 -18.53 -5.14 -3.52
C LYS A 176 -17.60 -4.57 -2.43
N ALA A 177 -16.45 -4.02 -2.84
CA ALA A 177 -15.48 -3.39 -1.95
C ALA A 177 -16.11 -2.21 -1.19
N ALA A 178 -16.82 -1.31 -1.89
CA ALA A 178 -17.54 -0.20 -1.25
C ALA A 178 -18.50 -0.71 -0.16
N LYS A 179 -19.35 -1.71 -0.47
CA LYS A 179 -20.33 -2.24 0.50
C LYS A 179 -19.69 -2.81 1.76
N THR A 180 -18.48 -3.37 1.64
CA THR A 180 -17.70 -3.87 2.76
C THR A 180 -17.16 -2.72 3.60
N LEU A 181 -16.50 -1.75 2.96
CA LEU A 181 -15.91 -0.57 3.60
C LEU A 181 -16.95 0.29 4.33
N ASP A 182 -18.11 0.54 3.71
CA ASP A 182 -19.18 1.38 4.27
C ASP A 182 -19.63 0.91 5.66
N LYS A 183 -19.72 -0.41 5.83
CA LYS A 183 -20.14 -1.00 7.12
C LYS A 183 -19.08 -0.83 8.21
N SER A 184 -17.81 -0.71 7.84
CA SER A 184 -16.70 -0.49 8.78
C SER A 184 -16.61 1.00 9.13
N ILE A 185 -16.56 1.87 8.12
CA ILE A 185 -16.41 3.31 8.29
C ILE A 185 -17.55 3.97 9.08
N MET A 186 -18.78 3.46 8.93
CA MET A 186 -19.96 3.94 9.67
C MET A 186 -19.93 3.57 11.17
N LYS A 187 -19.10 2.62 11.59
CA LYS A 187 -18.97 2.19 12.99
C LYS A 187 -17.75 2.76 13.70
N GLU A 188 -16.86 3.43 12.97
CA GLU A 188 -15.65 4.02 13.52
C GLU A 188 -15.96 5.25 14.38
N ASP A 189 -15.07 5.52 15.33
CA ASP A 189 -15.16 6.69 16.20
C ASP A 189 -14.63 7.95 15.48
N TRP A 190 -15.56 8.74 14.95
CA TRP A 190 -15.28 10.02 14.30
C TRP A 190 -15.01 11.18 15.28
N GLY A 191 -15.11 10.94 16.59
CA GLY A 191 -14.86 11.95 17.63
C GLY A 191 -15.84 13.13 17.51
N SER A 192 -15.32 14.34 17.31
CA SER A 192 -16.15 15.55 17.13
C SER A 192 -16.73 15.71 15.71
N TYR A 193 -16.37 14.82 14.78
CA TYR A 193 -16.91 14.82 13.43
C TYR A 193 -18.18 13.97 13.37
N GLU A 194 -19.12 14.40 12.53
CA GLU A 194 -20.38 13.69 12.31
C GLU A 194 -20.50 13.26 10.84
N LEU A 195 -20.70 11.98 10.60
CA LEU A 195 -21.02 11.46 9.28
C LEU A 195 -22.51 11.68 8.99
N VAL A 196 -22.84 12.86 8.47
CA VAL A 196 -24.24 13.33 8.31
C VAL A 196 -24.98 12.69 7.13
N ALA A 197 -24.24 12.09 6.20
CA ALA A 197 -24.78 11.41 5.04
C ALA A 197 -23.77 10.45 4.44
N HIS A 198 -24.29 9.41 3.78
CA HIS A 198 -23.53 8.47 2.98
C HIS A 198 -24.32 8.16 1.70
N ARG A 199 -23.66 8.24 0.54
CA ARG A 199 -24.20 7.77 -0.74
C ARG A 199 -23.24 6.82 -1.42
N ARG A 200 -23.81 5.70 -1.89
CA ARG A 200 -23.25 4.88 -2.96
C ARG A 200 -23.89 5.24 -4.27
N VAL A 201 -23.08 5.30 -5.32
CA VAL A 201 -23.55 5.66 -6.67
C VAL A 201 -22.98 4.70 -7.71
N LYS A 202 -23.70 4.50 -8.80
CA LYS A 202 -23.30 3.60 -9.91
C LYS A 202 -22.88 4.35 -11.14
N THR A 203 -23.45 5.53 -11.37
CA THR A 203 -23.31 6.24 -12.64
C THR A 203 -22.69 7.60 -12.45
N PHE A 204 -22.07 8.12 -13.50
CA PHE A 204 -21.48 9.45 -13.46
C PHE A 204 -22.52 10.53 -13.16
N THR A 205 -23.75 10.40 -13.67
CA THR A 205 -24.85 11.30 -13.33
C THR A 205 -25.17 11.29 -11.84
N GLN A 206 -25.21 10.12 -11.21
CA GLN A 206 -25.42 9.99 -9.77
C GLN A 206 -24.25 10.56 -8.95
N TRP A 207 -23.01 10.32 -9.41
CA TRP A 207 -21.81 10.91 -8.82
C TRP A 207 -21.88 12.44 -8.79
N LYS A 208 -22.19 13.06 -9.95
CA LYS A 208 -22.36 14.51 -10.06
C LYS A 208 -23.43 15.04 -9.10
N ALA A 209 -24.57 14.35 -9.02
CA ALA A 209 -25.65 14.72 -8.11
C ALA A 209 -25.23 14.61 -6.62
N ALA A 210 -24.49 13.57 -6.25
CA ALA A 210 -23.99 13.38 -4.90
C ALA A 210 -22.96 14.45 -4.49
N VAL A 211 -22.05 14.83 -5.39
CA VAL A 211 -21.10 15.94 -5.15
C VAL A 211 -21.83 17.25 -4.88
N PHE A 212 -22.90 17.57 -5.62
CA PHE A 212 -23.71 18.76 -5.36
C PHE A 212 -24.58 18.65 -4.11
N GLU A 213 -25.08 17.45 -3.77
CA GLU A 213 -25.81 17.20 -2.52
C GLU A 213 -24.89 17.42 -1.31
N ALA A 214 -23.65 16.94 -1.39
CA ALA A 214 -22.66 17.02 -0.31
C ALA A 214 -22.44 18.46 0.16
N ALA A 215 -22.28 19.40 -0.78
CA ALA A 215 -22.10 20.82 -0.50
C ALA A 215 -23.28 21.46 0.28
N LYS A 216 -24.49 20.89 0.17
CA LYS A 216 -25.67 21.40 0.89
C LYS A 216 -25.82 20.83 2.29
N ARG A 217 -25.21 19.67 2.56
CA ARG A 217 -25.47 18.87 3.77
C ARG A 217 -24.28 18.80 4.71
N ALA A 218 -23.07 18.94 4.19
CA ALA A 218 -21.83 18.71 4.92
C ALA A 218 -20.80 19.79 4.64
N ASP A 219 -19.71 19.72 5.38
CA ASP A 219 -18.59 20.64 5.29
C ASP A 219 -17.37 20.02 4.60
N ILE A 220 -17.31 18.68 4.55
CA ILE A 220 -16.22 17.88 3.96
C ILE A 220 -16.84 16.72 3.17
N LEU A 221 -16.32 16.48 1.96
CA LEU A 221 -16.65 15.31 1.14
C LEU A 221 -15.56 14.25 1.32
N LEU A 222 -15.88 13.14 1.98
CA LEU A 222 -14.99 12.00 2.12
C LEU A 222 -15.25 11.00 0.98
N VAL A 223 -14.21 10.58 0.27
CA VAL A 223 -14.31 9.69 -0.89
C VAL A 223 -13.48 8.43 -0.65
N SER A 224 -14.07 7.26 -0.90
CA SER A 224 -13.36 5.98 -0.87
C SER A 224 -13.07 5.44 -2.27
N VAL A 225 -13.77 4.39 -2.69
CA VAL A 225 -13.65 3.76 -4.01
C VAL A 225 -14.64 4.37 -4.98
N TYR A 226 -14.23 4.48 -6.24
CA TYR A 226 -14.98 5.14 -7.31
C TYR A 226 -14.62 4.60 -8.71
N GLN A 227 -13.88 3.50 -8.76
CA GLN A 227 -13.31 2.96 -9.99
C GLN A 227 -14.34 2.20 -10.83
N THR A 228 -15.52 1.89 -10.28
CA THR A 228 -16.59 1.18 -11.01
C THR A 228 -17.75 2.10 -11.44
N ILE A 229 -17.51 3.41 -11.50
CA ILE A 229 -18.54 4.37 -11.94
C ILE A 229 -18.72 4.28 -13.46
N MET A 230 -19.97 4.12 -13.88
CA MET A 230 -20.33 3.95 -15.29
C MET A 230 -20.86 5.25 -15.92
N ASP A 231 -20.53 5.49 -17.19
CA ASP A 231 -21.23 6.41 -18.07
C ASP A 231 -21.76 5.64 -19.29
N GLY A 232 -23.06 5.30 -19.24
CA GLY A 232 -23.65 4.32 -20.14
C GLY A 232 -23.08 2.91 -19.88
N GLU A 233 -22.50 2.30 -20.90
CA GLU A 233 -21.92 0.94 -20.85
C GLU A 233 -20.42 0.92 -20.55
N LYS A 234 -19.79 2.09 -20.36
CA LYS A 234 -18.34 2.19 -20.13
C LYS A 234 -18.06 2.69 -18.72
N GLU A 235 -17.00 2.17 -18.11
CA GLU A 235 -16.41 2.78 -16.92
C GLU A 235 -15.84 4.16 -17.26
N VAL A 236 -16.05 5.13 -16.36
CA VAL A 236 -15.45 6.45 -16.46
C VAL A 236 -13.99 6.36 -16.08
N ASP A 237 -13.13 7.07 -16.80
CA ASP A 237 -11.73 7.23 -16.41
C ASP A 237 -11.65 7.85 -15.00
N PRO A 238 -11.03 7.17 -14.02
CA PRO A 238 -10.86 7.67 -12.67
C PRO A 238 -10.23 9.08 -12.60
N GLU A 239 -9.25 9.39 -13.44
CA GLU A 239 -8.63 10.73 -13.51
C GLU A 239 -9.64 11.80 -13.94
N GLN A 240 -10.46 11.48 -14.95
CA GLN A 240 -11.51 12.37 -15.42
C GLN A 240 -12.58 12.60 -14.33
N LEU A 241 -12.95 11.53 -13.62
CA LEU A 241 -13.95 11.59 -12.56
C LEU A 241 -13.48 12.47 -11.39
N VAL A 242 -12.25 12.25 -10.91
CA VAL A 242 -11.64 13.01 -9.82
C VAL A 242 -11.41 14.46 -10.22
N ARG A 243 -10.91 14.71 -11.44
CA ARG A 243 -10.77 16.07 -11.97
C ARG A 243 -12.11 16.80 -12.02
N TRP A 244 -13.16 16.17 -12.56
CA TRP A 244 -14.49 16.79 -12.60
C TRP A 244 -14.99 17.12 -11.19
N MET A 245 -14.88 16.19 -10.24
CA MET A 245 -15.27 16.41 -8.85
C MET A 245 -14.48 17.55 -8.22
N ASN A 246 -13.16 17.55 -8.42
CA ASN A 246 -12.26 18.60 -7.94
C ASN A 246 -12.55 19.95 -8.56
N GLU A 247 -13.13 20.02 -9.76
CA GLU A 247 -13.55 21.25 -10.44
C GLU A 247 -14.92 21.76 -9.97
N HIS A 248 -15.80 20.90 -9.45
CA HIS A 248 -17.19 21.25 -9.14
C HIS A 248 -17.54 21.22 -7.63
N SER A 249 -16.77 20.51 -6.80
CA SER A 249 -17.04 20.45 -5.36
C SER A 249 -16.83 21.82 -4.71
N GLN A 250 -17.83 22.29 -3.96
CA GLN A 250 -17.79 23.53 -3.20
C GLN A 250 -17.22 23.34 -1.78
N ILE A 251 -16.98 22.09 -1.38
CA ILE A 251 -16.38 21.71 -0.11
C ILE A 251 -15.10 20.89 -0.35
N PRO A 252 -14.15 20.88 0.60
CA PRO A 252 -12.92 20.10 0.51
C PRO A 252 -13.21 18.62 0.34
N VAL A 253 -12.48 17.99 -0.58
CA VAL A 253 -12.58 16.55 -0.84
C VAL A 253 -11.38 15.84 -0.22
N VAL A 254 -11.64 14.76 0.51
CA VAL A 254 -10.63 13.95 1.20
C VAL A 254 -10.73 12.52 0.71
N GLY A 255 -9.69 12.03 0.04
CA GLY A 255 -9.58 10.62 -0.35
C GLY A 255 -9.02 9.76 0.78
N VAL A 256 -9.50 8.51 0.88
CA VAL A 256 -9.00 7.51 1.84
C VAL A 256 -8.16 6.39 1.23
N TYR A 257 -7.93 6.45 -0.09
CA TYR A 257 -7.06 5.54 -0.84
C TYR A 257 -6.04 6.33 -1.66
N GLU A 258 -4.86 5.73 -1.88
CA GLU A 258 -3.79 6.36 -2.66
C GLU A 258 -4.14 6.52 -4.15
N SER A 259 -5.07 5.71 -4.67
CA SER A 259 -5.65 5.93 -6.00
C SER A 259 -6.21 7.33 -6.17
N PHE A 260 -6.78 7.91 -5.11
CA PHE A 260 -7.27 9.29 -5.15
C PHE A 260 -6.16 10.30 -5.40
N ILE A 261 -4.94 10.05 -4.90
CA ILE A 261 -3.78 10.90 -5.14
C ILE A 261 -3.35 10.81 -6.60
N ILE A 262 -3.22 9.58 -7.10
CA ILE A 262 -2.82 9.27 -8.47
C ILE A 262 -3.78 9.90 -9.47
N ASP A 263 -5.08 9.84 -9.18
CA ASP A 263 -6.13 10.36 -10.06
C ASP A 263 -6.30 11.90 -9.96
N GLY A 264 -5.40 12.59 -9.25
CA GLY A 264 -5.34 14.06 -9.19
C GLY A 264 -6.08 14.70 -8.01
N GLY A 265 -6.37 13.94 -6.96
CA GLY A 265 -6.96 14.42 -5.71
C GLY A 265 -6.09 15.43 -4.96
N MET A 266 -6.69 16.47 -4.36
CA MET A 266 -5.94 17.53 -3.68
C MET A 266 -5.52 17.21 -2.24
N LEU A 267 -6.27 16.35 -1.55
CA LEU A 267 -6.05 15.98 -0.15
C LEU A 267 -6.42 14.51 0.04
N ALA A 268 -5.48 13.72 0.54
CA ALA A 268 -5.71 12.32 0.86
C ALA A 268 -5.08 11.95 2.20
N ILE A 269 -5.81 11.17 2.98
CA ILE A 269 -5.36 10.57 4.23
C ILE A 269 -5.68 9.09 4.10
N ALA A 270 -4.77 8.38 3.43
CA ALA A 270 -5.05 7.12 2.78
C ALA A 270 -4.44 5.93 3.53
N ILE A 271 -4.99 4.75 3.29
CA ILE A 271 -4.36 3.47 3.64
C ILE A 271 -2.97 3.40 2.97
N SER A 272 -1.94 3.04 3.74
CA SER A 272 -0.58 2.87 3.21
C SER A 272 -0.41 1.48 2.59
N SER A 273 -0.36 1.41 1.26
CA SER A 273 -0.01 0.17 0.56
C SER A 273 1.42 -0.28 0.88
N MET A 274 2.35 0.67 1.06
CA MET A 274 3.72 0.36 1.45
C MET A 274 3.77 -0.37 2.81
N GLU A 275 2.94 0.03 3.78
CA GLU A 275 2.84 -0.66 5.06
C GLU A 275 2.33 -2.09 4.92
N GLN A 276 1.33 -2.32 4.05
CA GLN A 276 0.82 -3.67 3.80
C GLN A 276 1.94 -4.57 3.27
N GLY A 277 2.69 -4.08 2.26
CA GLY A 277 3.83 -4.79 1.70
C GLY A 277 4.95 -5.03 2.72
N TYR A 278 5.32 -4.00 3.47
CA TYR A 278 6.36 -4.05 4.49
C TYR A 278 5.99 -5.02 5.61
N THR A 279 4.77 -4.93 6.14
CA THR A 279 4.35 -5.74 7.28
C THR A 279 4.24 -7.21 6.90
N ALA A 280 3.69 -7.52 5.71
CA ALA A 280 3.61 -8.89 5.22
C ALA A 280 5.01 -9.51 5.03
N ALA A 281 5.95 -8.74 4.46
CA ALA A 281 7.33 -9.16 4.30
C ALA A 281 8.06 -9.30 5.65
N TRP A 282 7.81 -8.38 6.58
CA TRP A 282 8.36 -8.43 7.93
C TRP A 282 7.86 -9.67 8.68
N LEU A 283 6.56 -10.01 8.57
CA LEU A 283 6.01 -11.25 9.10
C LEU A 283 6.72 -12.47 8.52
N ALA A 284 6.86 -12.53 7.19
CA ALA A 284 7.55 -13.62 6.52
C ALA A 284 9.00 -13.78 6.99
N LEU A 285 9.73 -12.67 7.13
CA LEU A 285 11.10 -12.66 7.62
C LEU A 285 11.18 -13.21 9.05
N ASN A 286 10.31 -12.77 9.96
CA ASN A 286 10.31 -13.22 11.35
C ASN A 286 9.93 -14.71 11.46
N ILE A 287 9.02 -15.19 10.61
CA ILE A 287 8.69 -16.62 10.53
C ILE A 287 9.93 -17.45 10.12
N ILE A 288 10.73 -16.96 9.17
CA ILE A 288 11.95 -17.64 8.70
C ILE A 288 13.06 -17.58 9.75
N GLU A 289 13.40 -16.39 10.23
CA GLU A 289 14.59 -16.17 11.06
C GLU A 289 14.39 -16.56 12.52
N LYS A 290 13.21 -16.25 13.07
CA LYS A 290 12.89 -16.54 14.47
C LYS A 290 12.15 -17.86 14.64
N LYS A 291 11.87 -18.58 13.54
CA LYS A 291 11.15 -19.85 13.52
C LYS A 291 9.79 -19.76 14.23
N LEU A 292 9.12 -18.60 14.13
CA LEU A 292 7.80 -18.42 14.72
C LEU A 292 6.81 -19.39 14.09
N THR A 293 5.94 -19.92 14.94
CA THR A 293 4.77 -20.67 14.49
C THR A 293 3.70 -19.68 14.08
N ILE A 294 3.09 -19.89 12.91
CA ILE A 294 2.16 -18.90 12.33
C ILE A 294 0.92 -18.67 13.21
N GLN A 295 0.53 -19.68 13.99
CA GLN A 295 -0.57 -19.64 14.96
C GLN A 295 -0.29 -18.71 16.14
N GLU A 296 0.98 -18.41 16.43
CA GLU A 296 1.36 -17.47 17.50
C GLU A 296 1.29 -16.02 17.05
N ILE A 297 1.12 -15.78 15.74
CA ILE A 297 1.12 -14.44 15.15
C ILE A 297 -0.33 -13.96 15.06
N PRO A 298 -0.74 -12.99 15.90
CA PRO A 298 -2.07 -12.43 15.80
C PRO A 298 -2.24 -11.69 14.49
N LEU A 299 -3.48 -11.57 14.03
CA LEU A 299 -3.83 -10.67 12.93
C LEU A 299 -3.31 -9.27 13.25
N LEU A 300 -2.53 -8.71 12.32
CA LEU A 300 -2.07 -7.35 12.44
C LEU A 300 -3.06 -6.38 11.80
N HIS A 301 -3.05 -5.16 12.30
CA HIS A 301 -3.83 -4.05 11.75
C HIS A 301 -2.87 -2.98 11.27
N GLY A 302 -3.15 -2.38 10.11
CA GLY A 302 -2.42 -1.21 9.64
C GLY A 302 -2.41 -0.11 10.72
N LYS A 303 -1.24 0.47 10.95
CA LYS A 303 -0.98 1.50 11.97
C LYS A 303 -0.51 2.81 11.35
N THR A 304 -0.15 2.80 10.08
CA THR A 304 0.31 3.98 9.35
C THR A 304 -0.72 4.42 8.30
N PHE A 305 -0.47 5.57 7.70
CA PHE A 305 -1.29 6.13 6.65
C PHE A 305 -0.42 6.99 5.73
N SER A 306 -0.89 7.18 4.51
CA SER A 306 -0.28 8.08 3.54
C SER A 306 -1.00 9.43 3.60
N LEU A 307 -0.27 10.50 3.91
CA LEU A 307 -0.77 11.87 3.82
C LEU A 307 -0.30 12.50 2.51
N PHE A 308 -1.23 13.05 1.76
CA PHE A 308 -0.93 13.85 0.58
C PHE A 308 -1.73 15.15 0.60
N ILE A 309 -1.05 16.25 0.26
CA ILE A 309 -1.62 17.59 0.23
C ILE A 309 -1.04 18.32 -0.98
N GLN A 310 -1.86 18.57 -1.99
CA GLN A 310 -1.53 19.47 -3.08
C GLN A 310 -1.80 20.92 -2.66
N LYS A 311 -0.83 21.50 -1.95
CA LYS A 311 -0.98 22.76 -1.20
C LYS A 311 -1.51 23.92 -2.05
N GLU A 312 -0.91 24.22 -3.21
CA GLU A 312 -1.31 25.39 -3.98
C GLU A 312 -2.76 25.29 -4.47
N MET A 313 -3.15 24.13 -4.99
CA MET A 313 -4.52 23.92 -5.51
C MET A 313 -5.55 23.87 -4.38
N LEU A 314 -5.22 23.24 -3.26
CA LEU A 314 -6.11 23.18 -2.09
C LEU A 314 -6.39 24.59 -1.54
N LEU A 315 -5.34 25.41 -1.36
CA LEU A 315 -5.49 26.78 -0.86
C LEU A 315 -6.14 27.73 -1.88
N LYS A 316 -5.87 27.54 -3.18
CA LYS A 316 -6.55 28.31 -4.23
C LYS A 316 -8.06 28.08 -4.21
N ARG A 317 -8.50 26.85 -3.95
CA ARG A 317 -9.92 26.49 -3.95
C ARG A 317 -10.60 26.71 -2.61
N PHE A 318 -9.89 26.52 -1.51
CA PHE A 318 -10.40 26.66 -0.14
C PHE A 318 -9.43 27.52 0.70
N PRO A 319 -9.44 28.86 0.54
CA PRO A 319 -8.47 29.75 1.21
C PRO A 319 -8.55 29.76 2.74
N TYR A 320 -9.65 29.26 3.32
CA TYR A 320 -9.84 29.14 4.76
C TYR A 320 -9.15 27.92 5.38
N VAL A 321 -8.61 27.01 4.57
CA VAL A 321 -7.88 25.82 5.05
C VAL A 321 -6.57 26.26 5.68
N HIS A 322 -6.34 25.82 6.91
CA HIS A 322 -5.03 25.96 7.54
C HIS A 322 -4.19 24.72 7.23
N ILE A 323 -2.93 24.88 6.83
CA ILE A 323 -2.03 23.75 6.60
C ILE A 323 -0.82 23.96 7.52
N PRO A 324 -0.79 23.32 8.69
CA PRO A 324 0.36 23.35 9.59
C PRO A 324 1.64 22.93 8.86
N VAL A 325 2.75 23.57 9.20
CA VAL A 325 4.07 23.28 8.61
C VAL A 325 4.42 21.79 8.69
N ILE A 326 4.08 21.14 9.81
CA ILE A 326 4.31 19.71 9.99
C ILE A 326 3.54 18.87 8.95
N LEU A 327 2.27 19.18 8.69
CA LEU A 327 1.48 18.43 7.70
C LEU A 327 1.99 18.67 6.27
N ASP A 328 2.39 19.91 5.95
CA ASP A 328 2.98 20.25 4.64
C ASP A 328 4.35 19.57 4.42
N ALA A 329 5.15 19.40 5.47
CA ALA A 329 6.43 18.70 5.39
C ALA A 329 6.24 17.18 5.20
N PHE A 330 5.34 16.57 5.98
CA PHE A 330 5.08 15.13 5.90
C PHE A 330 4.36 14.73 4.61
N SER A 331 3.45 15.56 4.08
CA SER A 331 2.77 15.27 2.82
C SER A 331 3.71 15.16 1.61
N LYS A 332 4.90 15.76 1.72
CA LYS A 332 5.93 15.76 0.69
C LYS A 332 6.86 14.54 0.73
N SER A 333 6.97 13.89 1.87
CA SER A 333 7.98 12.86 2.15
C SER A 333 7.82 11.54 1.40
N HIS A 334 6.61 11.21 0.93
CA HIS A 334 6.32 9.93 0.25
C HIS A 334 6.09 10.07 -1.26
N TRP A 335 5.57 11.21 -1.72
CA TRP A 335 5.11 11.40 -3.10
C TRP A 335 5.87 12.48 -3.88
N SER A 336 6.68 13.30 -3.21
CA SER A 336 7.16 14.57 -3.77
C SER A 336 8.66 14.71 -3.87
N LEU A 337 9.49 13.67 -3.70
CA LEU A 337 10.91 13.84 -4.03
C LEU A 337 11.12 14.30 -5.49
N ASP A 338 10.18 13.98 -6.38
CA ASP A 338 10.15 14.48 -7.76
C ASP A 338 9.54 15.90 -7.91
N ALA A 339 8.78 16.39 -6.93
CA ALA A 339 8.10 17.70 -6.94
C ALA A 339 8.68 18.73 -5.95
N VAL A 340 9.60 18.33 -5.08
CA VAL A 340 10.46 19.25 -4.32
C VAL A 340 11.39 19.88 -5.36
N SER A 341 11.17 21.16 -5.67
CA SER A 341 12.16 21.93 -6.41
C SER A 341 13.50 21.76 -5.71
N SER A 342 14.52 21.35 -6.47
CA SER A 342 15.89 21.33 -5.96
C SER A 342 16.16 22.69 -5.31
N PRO A 343 16.64 22.76 -4.06
CA PRO A 343 16.87 24.04 -3.42
C PRO A 343 17.75 24.90 -4.32
N GLU A 344 17.29 26.12 -4.64
CA GLU A 344 18.14 27.09 -5.34
C GLU A 344 19.36 27.34 -4.45
N ILE A 345 20.51 26.90 -4.94
CA ILE A 345 21.79 27.16 -4.27
C ILE A 345 22.06 28.65 -4.44
N ASP A 346 22.03 29.42 -3.35
CA ASP A 346 22.46 30.82 -3.35
C ASP A 346 23.97 30.91 -3.57
N LEU A 347 24.36 30.88 -4.84
CA LEU A 347 25.75 30.99 -5.27
C LEU A 347 26.37 32.31 -4.81
N SER A 348 25.58 33.39 -4.71
CA SER A 348 26.06 34.70 -4.24
C SER A 348 26.41 34.72 -2.75
N GLY A 349 25.67 33.95 -1.94
CA GLY A 349 25.96 33.74 -0.52
C GLY A 349 27.21 32.90 -0.32
N ILE A 350 27.39 31.87 -1.14
CA ILE A 350 28.58 30.99 -1.11
C ILE A 350 29.84 31.77 -1.54
N GLU A 351 29.75 32.63 -2.54
CA GLU A 351 30.88 33.45 -2.99
C GLU A 351 31.30 34.49 -1.93
N ARG A 352 30.32 35.10 -1.24
CA ARG A 352 30.58 35.99 -0.09
C ARG A 352 31.27 35.26 1.07
N LEU A 353 30.92 34.00 1.32
CA LEU A 353 31.57 33.18 2.34
C LEU A 353 33.00 32.78 1.96
N ARG A 354 33.26 32.47 0.68
CA ARG A 354 34.61 32.22 0.15
C ARG A 354 35.51 33.44 0.21
N LEU A 355 34.98 34.63 -0.11
CA LEU A 355 35.75 35.88 -0.03
C LEU A 355 36.11 36.23 1.43
N LYS A 356 35.20 35.96 2.39
CA LYS A 356 35.50 36.12 3.82
C LYS A 356 36.58 35.15 4.29
N SER A 357 36.56 33.88 3.89
CA SER A 357 37.60 32.93 4.31
C SER A 357 38.99 33.23 3.74
N ILE A 358 39.07 33.80 2.53
CA ILE A 358 40.34 34.25 1.93
C ILE A 358 40.91 35.47 2.68
N HIS A 359 40.05 36.33 3.25
CA HIS A 359 40.49 37.48 4.03
C HIS A 359 41.02 37.09 5.43
N PHE A 360 40.48 36.01 6.02
CA PHE A 360 40.97 35.46 7.29
C PHE A 360 42.25 34.62 7.16
N ALA A 361 42.61 34.16 5.97
CA ALA A 361 43.86 33.40 5.72
C ALA A 361 45.06 34.29 5.33
N LYS A 362 44.87 35.61 5.23
CA LYS A 362 45.91 36.60 4.89
C LYS A 362 46.29 37.54 6.05
N ASN A 363 45.73 37.32 7.24
CA ASN A 363 46.21 37.84 8.52
C ASN A 363 46.75 36.67 9.34
#